data_AF-A0AAE2TKK8-F1
#
_entry.id   AF-A0AAE2TKK8-F1
#
_cell.length_a   1.000
_cell.length_b   1.000
_cell.length_c   1.000
_cell.angle_alpha   90.00
_cell.angle_beta   90.00
_cell.angle_gamma   90.00
#
_symmetry.space_group_name_H-M   'P 1'
#
loop_
_entity.id
_entity.type
_entity.pdbx_description
1 polymer ?
#
loop_
_entity_poly.entity_id
_entity_poly.type
_entity_poly.pdbx_seq_one_letter_code
_entity_poly.pdbx_strand_id
1 'polypeptide(L)' 'MSEFKTLNEIVEQLKSCGYECEAGPLENNAAFQKLAELADDELREQP' A
#
# COMPACT_ATOMS: atom_id res chain seq x y z
N MET A 1 -10.30 12.34 15.41
CA MET A 1 -10.94 11.31 14.56
C MET A 1 -9.82 10.46 14.04
N SER A 2 -9.90 9.13 14.14
CA SER A 2 -8.78 8.26 13.76
C SER A 2 -8.44 8.54 12.29
N GLU A 3 -7.29 9.19 12.06
CA GLU A 3 -6.74 9.52 10.75
C GLU A 3 -6.27 8.22 10.11
N PHE A 4 -7.23 7.38 9.72
CA PHE A 4 -6.93 6.23 8.88
C PHE A 4 -6.48 6.78 7.54
N LYS A 5 -5.17 6.71 7.30
CA LYS A 5 -4.55 6.93 6.00
C LYS A 5 -5.29 6.09 4.97
N THR A 6 -5.58 6.67 3.81
CA THR A 6 -6.18 5.94 2.69
C THR A 6 -5.30 4.74 2.33
N LEU A 7 -5.88 3.71 1.70
CA LEU A 7 -5.12 2.54 1.28
C LEU A 7 -3.92 2.93 0.40
N ASN A 8 -4.11 3.96 -0.43
CA ASN A 8 -3.06 4.54 -1.24
C ASN A 8 -1.90 5.13 -0.41
N GLU A 9 -2.20 6.00 0.56
CA GLU A 9 -1.18 6.58 1.44
C GLU A 9 -0.41 5.50 2.23
N ILE A 10 -1.07 4.41 2.61
CA ILE A 10 -0.43 3.27 3.27
C ILE A 10 0.54 2.58 2.31
N VAL A 11 0.11 2.30 1.08
CA VAL A 11 0.95 1.65 0.06
C VAL A 11 2.13 2.54 -0.34
N GLU A 12 1.95 3.86 -0.47
CA GLU A 12 3.03 4.80 -0.76
C GLU A 12 4.07 4.86 0.36
N GLN A 13 3.65 4.85 1.62
CA GLN A 13 4.57 4.79 2.75
C GLN A 13 5.39 3.50 2.74
N LEU A 14 4.75 2.37 2.40
CA LEU A 14 5.41 1.08 2.30
C LEU A 14 6.38 1.00 1.10
N LYS A 15 6.07 1.69 0.00
CA LYS A 15 7.02 1.91 -1.11
C LYS A 15 8.20 2.78 -0.66
N SER A 16 7.94 3.85 0.10
CA SER A 16 8.97 4.80 0.55
C SER A 16 9.98 4.17 1.52
N CYS A 17 9.57 3.17 2.29
CA CYS A 17 10.46 2.40 3.16
C CYS A 17 11.14 1.22 2.42
N GLY A 18 11.11 1.20 1.08
CA GLY A 18 11.78 0.17 0.28
C GLY A 18 11.21 -1.23 0.48
N TYR A 19 9.96 -1.34 0.94
CA TYR A 19 9.34 -2.60 1.37
C TYR A 19 10.06 -3.29 2.54
N GLU A 20 11.05 -2.66 3.17
CA GLU A 20 11.77 -3.20 4.32
C GLU A 20 10.90 -3.05 5.56
N CYS A 21 10.07 -4.07 5.81
CA CYS A 21 9.38 -4.23 7.09
C CYS A 21 10.27 -5.07 8.03
N GLU A 22 10.02 -5.04 9.33
CA GLU A 22 10.65 -5.95 10.31
C GLU A 22 10.45 -7.43 9.93
N ALA A 23 9.42 -7.74 9.12
CA ALA A 23 9.13 -9.07 8.58
C ALA A 23 9.87 -9.41 7.26
N GLY A 24 10.74 -8.52 6.75
CA GLY A 24 11.46 -8.66 5.48
C GLY A 24 10.80 -7.89 4.32
N PRO A 25 11.37 -8.00 3.10
CA PRO A 25 10.91 -7.26 1.92
C PRO A 25 9.49 -7.66 1.50
N LEU A 26 8.54 -6.73 1.56
CA LEU A 26 7.14 -6.92 1.18
C LEU A 26 6.92 -7.07 -0.33
N GLU A 27 7.94 -6.83 -1.16
CA GLU A 27 7.86 -6.94 -2.63
C GLU A 27 7.43 -8.34 -3.10
N ASN A 28 7.77 -9.38 -2.33
CA ASN A 28 7.42 -10.78 -2.61
C ASN A 28 6.15 -11.25 -1.89
N ASN A 29 5.49 -10.37 -1.13
CA ASN A 29 4.28 -10.70 -0.40
C ASN A 29 3.04 -10.51 -1.29
N ALA A 30 2.42 -11.62 -1.68
CA ALA A 30 1.25 -11.62 -2.57
C ALA A 30 0.06 -10.80 -2.02
N ALA A 31 -0.14 -10.76 -0.70
CA ALA A 31 -1.20 -9.94 -0.10
C ALA A 31 -0.89 -8.44 -0.27
N PHE A 32 0.38 -8.06 -0.09
CA PHE A 32 0.81 -6.68 -0.27
C PHE A 32 0.72 -6.22 -1.74
N GLN A 33 1.11 -7.08 -2.69
CA GLN A 33 0.92 -6.81 -4.13
C GLN A 33 -0.55 -6.57 -4.46
N LYS A 34 -1.47 -7.39 -3.92
CA LYS A 34 -2.91 -7.22 -4.14
C LYS A 34 -3.45 -5.93 -3.53
N LEU A 35 -2.95 -5.53 -2.36
CA LEU A 35 -3.29 -4.24 -1.75
C LEU A 35 -2.80 -3.06 -2.59
N ALA A 36 -1.62 -3.16 -3.20
CA ALA A 36 -1.09 -2.15 -4.10
C ALA A 36 -1.92 -2.03 -5.40
N GLU A 37 -2.40 -3.15 -5.96
CA GLU A 37 -3.33 -3.14 -7.10
C GLU A 37 -4.66 -2.46 -6.74
N LEU A 38 -5.24 -2.80 -5.59
CA LEU A 38 -6.49 -2.19 -5.11
C LEU A 38 -6.34 -0.68 -4.87
N ALA A 39 -5.19 -0.26 -4.33
CA ALA A 39 -4.86 1.15 -4.13
C ALA A 39 -4.76 1.94 -5.45
N ASP A 40 -4.34 1.28 -6.53
CA ASP A 40 -4.24 1.88 -7.87
C ASP A 40 -5.61 1.98 -8.53
N ASP A 41 -6.49 0.97 -8.37
CA ASP A 41 -7.87 1.03 -8.84
C ASP A 41 -8.72 2.06 -8.07
N GLU A 42 -8.53 2.23 -6.75
CA GLU A 42 -9.18 3.31 -5.97
C GLU A 42 -8.84 4.72 -6.49
N LEU A 43 -7.67 4.93 -7.12
CA LEU A 43 -7.34 6.19 -7.78
C LEU A 43 -8.05 6.36 -9.12
N ARG A 44 -8.42 5.27 -9.80
CA ARG A 44 -9.07 5.27 -11.11
C ARG A 44 -10.58 5.40 -11.04
N GLU A 45 -11.17 5.03 -9.91
CA GLU A 45 -12.62 5.13 -9.66
C GLU A 45 -13.05 6.41 -8.92
N GLN A 46 -12.12 7.34 -8.64
CA GLN A 46 -12.48 8.67 -8.16
C GLN A 46 -12.88 9.57 -9.34
N PRO A 47 -14.13 10.11 -9.36
CA PRO A 47 -14.63 10.96 -10.44
C PRO A 47 -13.96 12.35 -10.52
#